data_AF-A0A2E4SWW4-F1
#
_entry.id   AF-A0A2E4SWW4-F1
#
_cell.length_a   1.000
_cell.length_b   1.000
_cell.length_c   1.000
_cell.angle_alpha   90.00
_cell.angle_beta   90.00
_cell.angle_gamma   90.00
#
_symmetry.space_group_name_H-M   'P 1'
#
loop_
_entity.id
_entity.type
_entity.pdbx_description
1 polymer ?
#
loop_
_entity_poly.entity_id
_entity_poly.type
_entity_poly.pdbx_seq_one_letter_code
_entity_poly.pdbx_strand_id
1 'polypeptide(L)'
;MTRILGIATIVLVFAVACSSGTGGSATVPLTTSTVDPTITEPREATRPDSDSIGVPDELAFTATLIGGGTIDAVSLAGTDVLFWFWTPG
;
A
#
# COMPACT_ATOMS: atom_id res chain seq x y z
N MET A 1 -10.67 47.32 10.54
CA MET A 1 -11.10 46.11 11.28
C MET A 1 -12.01 45.29 10.36
N THR A 2 -11.46 44.65 9.32
CA THR A 2 -12.26 44.00 8.26
C THR A 2 -11.49 42.85 7.59
N ARG A 3 -10.78 42.02 8.37
CA ARG A 3 -9.99 40.88 7.84
C ARG A 3 -10.04 39.62 8.70
N ILE A 4 -11.05 39.49 9.57
CA ILE A 4 -11.22 38.33 10.47
C ILE A 4 -12.47 37.51 10.08
N LEU A 5 -13.21 37.94 9.05
CA LEU A 5 -14.44 37.30 8.58
C LEU A 5 -14.17 36.50 7.29
N GLY A 6 -13.41 35.42 7.38
CA GLY A 6 -13.11 34.59 6.20
C GLY A 6 -12.73 33.14 6.49
N ILE A 7 -12.56 32.77 7.77
CA ILE A 7 -12.00 31.47 8.16
C ILE A 7 -13.10 30.50 8.65
N ALA A 8 -14.36 30.94 8.71
CA ALA A 8 -15.44 30.20 9.38
C ALA A 8 -16.31 29.30 8.46
N THR A 9 -15.99 29.12 7.17
CA THR A 9 -16.98 28.56 6.22
C THR A 9 -16.53 27.40 5.33
N ILE A 10 -15.40 26.73 5.61
CA ILE A 10 -14.95 25.56 4.80
C ILE A 10 -14.82 24.28 5.68
N VAL A 11 -15.62 24.19 6.74
CA VAL A 11 -15.87 22.91 7.45
C VAL A 11 -17.28 22.42 7.11
N LEU A 12 -17.58 22.38 5.81
CA LEU A 12 -18.82 21.82 5.27
C LEU A 12 -18.56 20.38 4.80
N VAL A 13 -18.59 19.46 5.78
CA VAL A 13 -19.28 18.16 5.71
C VAL A 13 -19.33 17.51 4.32
N PHE A 14 -18.35 16.67 3.99
CA PHE A 14 -18.52 15.63 2.97
C PHE A 14 -19.07 14.37 3.65
N ALA A 15 -20.39 14.31 3.77
CA ALA A 15 -21.10 13.09 4.13
C ALA A 15 -21.00 12.12 2.94
N VAL A 16 -20.32 10.99 3.19
CA VAL A 16 -20.24 9.81 2.33
C VAL A 16 -21.66 9.34 2.01
N ALA A 17 -22.08 9.56 0.77
CA ALA A 17 -23.26 8.93 0.19
C ALA A 17 -22.83 7.62 -0.46
N CYS A 18 -23.17 6.49 0.19
CA CYS A 18 -23.13 5.17 -0.42
C CYS A 18 -24.06 5.16 -1.63
N SER A 19 -23.52 5.19 -2.84
CA SER A 19 -24.27 4.87 -4.05
C SER A 19 -24.26 3.35 -4.24
N SER A 20 -25.44 2.76 -4.08
CA SER A 20 -25.73 1.34 -4.26
C SER A 20 -25.48 0.94 -5.71
N GLY A 21 -24.35 0.29 -5.97
CA GLY A 21 -24.05 -0.33 -7.25
C GLY A 21 -24.71 -1.71 -7.35
N THR A 22 -25.88 -1.78 -8.00
CA THR A 22 -26.46 -3.04 -8.47
C THR A 22 -25.67 -3.52 -9.68
N GLY A 23 -24.60 -4.29 -9.43
CA GLY A 23 -23.82 -4.98 -10.47
C GLY A 23 -24.37 -6.40 -10.68
N GLY A 24 -24.81 -6.69 -11.91
CA GLY A 24 -25.43 -7.95 -12.28
C GLY A 24 -24.55 -9.18 -12.03
N SER A 25 -25.18 -10.26 -11.57
CA SER A 25 -24.59 -11.60 -11.56
C SER A 25 -24.29 -12.06 -12.98
N ALA A 26 -23.01 -12.02 -13.36
CA ALA A 26 -22.51 -12.84 -14.45
C ALA A 26 -21.94 -14.12 -13.84
N THR A 27 -22.60 -15.25 -14.08
CA THR A 27 -22.10 -16.58 -13.75
C THR A 27 -20.85 -16.86 -14.58
N VAL A 28 -19.68 -16.78 -13.95
CA VAL A 28 -18.41 -17.23 -14.52
C VAL A 28 -18.23 -18.71 -14.16
N PRO A 29 -17.93 -19.61 -15.11
CA PRO A 29 -17.69 -21.01 -14.79
C PRO A 29 -16.46 -21.14 -13.87
N LEU A 30 -16.65 -21.85 -12.76
CA LEU A 30 -15.65 -22.05 -11.72
C LEU A 30 -14.54 -22.97 -12.25
N THR A 31 -13.43 -22.39 -12.68
CA THR A 31 -12.20 -23.16 -12.90
C THR A 31 -11.53 -23.29 -11.54
N THR A 32 -11.63 -24.46 -10.91
CA THR A 32 -10.98 -24.74 -9.62
C THR A 32 -9.47 -24.82 -9.85
N SER A 33 -8.79 -23.67 -9.79
CA SER A 33 -7.35 -23.66 -9.54
C SER A 33 -7.13 -24.15 -8.11
N THR A 34 -6.56 -25.35 -8.00
CA THR A 34 -6.02 -25.85 -6.74
C THR A 34 -4.85 -24.95 -6.36
N VAL A 35 -5.11 -23.94 -5.53
CA VAL A 35 -4.08 -23.21 -4.81
C VAL A 35 -3.64 -24.14 -3.68
N ASP A 36 -2.39 -24.59 -3.71
CA ASP A 36 -1.73 -25.16 -2.54
C ASP A 36 -1.47 -24.00 -1.56
N PRO A 37 -2.21 -23.87 -0.44
CA PRO A 37 -2.01 -22.76 0.48
C PRO A 37 -0.87 -23.12 1.42
N THR A 38 0.36 -23.25 0.90
CA THR A 38 1.53 -23.14 1.75
C THR A 38 1.75 -21.65 2.06
N ILE A 39 0.90 -21.09 2.93
CA ILE A 39 1.16 -19.81 3.60
C ILE A 39 2.37 -20.07 4.49
N THR A 40 3.56 -19.76 3.98
CA THR A 40 4.74 -19.68 4.84
C THR A 40 4.54 -18.43 5.69
N GLU A 41 4.39 -18.61 7.02
CA GLU A 41 4.36 -17.48 7.94
C GLU A 41 5.56 -16.56 7.70
N PRO A 42 5.42 -15.23 7.88
CA PRO A 42 6.56 -14.33 7.86
C PRO A 42 7.57 -14.76 8.92
N ARG A 43 8.62 -15.48 8.48
CA ARG A 43 9.76 -15.82 9.32
C ARG A 43 10.50 -14.52 9.64
N GLU A 44 10.84 -14.31 10.91
CA GLU A 44 11.76 -13.24 11.30
C GLU A 44 13.05 -13.41 10.50
N ALA A 45 13.37 -12.42 9.67
CA ALA A 45 14.63 -12.40 8.96
C ALA A 45 15.74 -12.22 10.00
N THR A 46 16.63 -13.22 10.10
CA THR A 46 17.86 -13.05 10.89
C THR A 46 18.64 -11.89 10.29
N ARG A 47 18.92 -10.87 11.12
CA ARG A 47 19.72 -9.72 10.70
C ARG A 47 21.08 -10.23 10.20
N PRO A 48 21.43 -10.06 8.91
CA PRO A 48 22.76 -10.41 8.45
C PRO A 48 23.79 -9.52 9.17
N ASP A 49 24.91 -10.11 9.57
CA ASP A 49 26.06 -9.36 10.10
C ASP A 49 26.41 -8.23 9.12
N SER A 50 26.49 -6.99 9.63
CA SER A 50 26.61 -5.75 8.85
C SER A 50 27.91 -5.60 8.04
N ASP A 51 28.68 -6.66 7.86
CA ASP A 51 30.01 -6.66 7.23
C ASP A 51 29.98 -6.63 5.69
N SER A 52 28.79 -6.67 5.10
CA SER A 52 28.58 -6.30 3.69
C SER A 52 27.78 -5.00 3.65
N ILE A 53 28.48 -3.86 3.62
CA ILE A 53 27.91 -2.51 3.42
C ILE A 53 27.48 -2.37 1.95
N GLY A 54 26.52 -3.18 1.53
CA GLY A 54 25.89 -3.16 0.22
C GLY A 54 24.41 -2.93 0.36
N VAL A 55 23.79 -2.32 -0.65
CA VAL A 55 22.34 -2.26 -0.75
C VAL A 55 21.84 -3.68 -1.01
N PRO A 56 20.92 -4.23 -0.21
CA PRO A 56 20.33 -5.56 -0.47
C PRO A 56 19.65 -5.60 -1.83
N ASP A 57 19.74 -6.73 -2.54
CA ASP A 57 19.09 -6.91 -3.84
C ASP A 57 17.57 -6.74 -3.74
N GLU A 58 16.98 -7.02 -2.58
CA GLU A 58 15.57 -6.80 -2.29
C GLU A 58 15.15 -5.32 -2.34
N LEU A 59 16.09 -4.39 -2.16
CA LEU A 59 15.87 -2.95 -2.26
C LEU A 59 16.20 -2.40 -3.65
N ALA A 60 16.62 -3.23 -4.60
CA ALA A 60 16.94 -2.81 -5.96
C ALA A 60 15.68 -2.61 -6.83
N PHE A 61 14.72 -1.83 -6.33
CA PHE A 61 13.50 -1.50 -7.06
C PHE A 61 13.10 -0.03 -6.91
N THR A 62 12.31 0.41 -7.89
CA THR A 62 11.58 1.67 -7.83
C THR A 62 10.11 1.41 -8.10
N ALA A 63 9.22 2.21 -7.51
CA ALA A 63 7.79 2.08 -7.72
C ALA A 63 7.10 3.44 -7.70
N THR A 64 6.02 3.59 -8.48
CA THR A 64 5.17 4.78 -8.44
C THR A 64 4.21 4.69 -7.27
N LEU A 65 4.05 5.79 -6.53
CA LEU A 65 3.14 5.85 -5.38
C LEU A 65 1.72 6.23 -5.82
N ILE A 66 0.73 5.70 -5.09
CA ILE A 66 -0.65 6.17 -5.20
C ILE A 66 -0.69 7.61 -4.69
N GLY A 67 -1.20 8.54 -5.51
CA GLY A 67 -1.13 9.99 -5.25
C GLY A 67 0.05 10.70 -5.94
N GLY A 68 0.90 9.96 -6.65
CA GLY A 68 2.01 10.49 -7.45
C GLY A 68 3.36 10.43 -6.75
N GLY A 69 4.42 10.63 -7.52
CA GLY A 69 5.80 10.45 -7.07
C GLY A 69 6.30 9.01 -7.20
N THR A 70 7.55 8.81 -6.81
CA THR A 70 8.26 7.54 -6.95
C THR A 70 9.02 7.26 -5.66
N ILE A 71 8.96 6.00 -5.21
CA ILE A 71 9.87 5.49 -4.18
C ILE A 71 11.08 4.84 -4.86
N ASP A 72 12.28 5.17 -4.38
CA ASP A 72 13.52 4.45 -4.65
C ASP A 72 13.88 3.66 -3.40
N ALA A 73 13.71 2.34 -3.44
CA ALA A 73 13.88 1.49 -2.28
C ALA A 73 15.34 1.40 -1.80
N VAL A 74 16.30 1.72 -2.67
CA VAL A 74 17.72 1.81 -2.31
C VAL A 74 17.95 2.84 -1.21
N SER A 75 17.17 3.93 -1.20
CA SER A 75 17.23 4.96 -0.18
C SER A 75 16.85 4.49 1.22
N LEU A 76 16.24 3.30 1.33
CA LEU A 76 15.83 2.67 2.59
C LEU A 76 16.92 1.74 3.14
N ALA A 77 18.05 1.57 2.45
CA ALA A 77 19.13 0.72 2.93
C ALA A 77 19.63 1.16 4.32
N GLY A 78 19.71 0.22 5.25
CA GLY A 78 20.11 0.47 6.63
C GLY A 78 19.01 1.05 7.53
N THR A 79 17.79 1.24 7.01
CA THR A 79 16.62 1.62 7.82
C THR A 79 15.78 0.41 8.20
N ASP A 80 15.09 0.50 9.35
CA ASP A 80 14.10 -0.51 9.76
C ASP A 80 12.77 -0.21 9.05
N VAL A 81 12.37 -1.09 8.12
CA VAL A 81 11.21 -0.88 7.24
C VAL A 81 10.42 -2.17 7.04
N LEU A 82 9.08 -2.04 6.99
CA LEU A 82 8.13 -3.13 6.74
C LEU A 82 7.35 -2.88 5.45
N PHE A 83 7.41 -3.83 4.51
CA PHE A 83 6.55 -3.83 3.33
C PHE A 83 5.31 -4.69 3.55
N TRP A 84 4.12 -4.06 3.50
CA TRP A 84 2.84 -4.75 3.62
C TRP A 84 2.16 -4.88 2.25
N PHE A 85 2.10 -6.12 1.76
CA PHE A 85 1.43 -6.45 0.50
C PHE A 85 -0.04 -6.81 0.78
N TRP A 86 -0.95 -6.20 0.02
CA TRP A 86 -2.39 -6.36 0.16
C TRP A 86 -3.06 -6.34 -1.21
N THR A 87 -4.31 -6.77 -1.29
CA THR A 87 -5.11 -6.73 -2.52
C THR A 87 -6.35 -5.86 -2.30
N PRO A 88 -6.75 -5.02 -3.27
CA PRO A 88 -8.10 -4.49 -3.27
C PRO A 88 -9.10 -5.64 -3.41
N GLY A 89 -10.22 -5.57 -2.67
CA GLY A 89 -11.30 -6.55 -2.71
C GLY A 89 -12.23 -6.39 -3.92
#